data_AF-A0A936E2Q5-F1
#
_entry.id   AF-A0A936E2Q5-F1
#
_cell.length_a   1.000
_cell.length_b   1.000
_cell.length_c   1.000
_cell.angle_alpha   90.00
_cell.angle_beta   90.00
_cell.angle_gamma   90.00
#
_symmetry.space_group_name_H-M   'P 1'
#
loop_
_entity.id
_entity.type
_entity.pdbx_description
1 polymer ?
#
loop_
_entity_poly.entity_id
_entity_poly.type
_entity_poly.pdbx_seq_one_letter_code
_entity_poly.pdbx_strand_id
1 'polypeptide(L)'
;MAYGLRLILSSVCLLSLMACRPTPRALAPLVLPTAAPLMATPTPSPSPSITPLFTPTPSLTPSATPPFTPSPLAVGAAVRPNDIPLLTSTPQPFNLNPTLVPILVGTTELRPPPLPVPLAIHPDDHYWLARPLPSGSRNYALEWYPYGNDVLLAEIGAYRIHHGLDFPNPNGTQILAAGSGRVIWAGELISNRDGVSYYGNTIVIQHDWQWQEKAVYTLYAHAIELFVSVGDVVEQGQLLAGVGGTGYTSGSHLHFEVRVGEDEYFAVRNPYLWLAPYEGWGTLAGRFVDVRGEPISGAELVVTPLQVSADIAPRRQKTYEDLRLIPDEVWNENFVVGDLPAGQYQLDMWAAGEDGILRQYTNLVEIRPGRTNFVLVQADFVFIPTPTPVPVDTAEPTLEAEAEE
;
A
#
# COMPACT_ATOMS: atom_id res chain seq x y z
N MET A 1 39.29 -66.09 -36.73
CA MET A 1 38.38 -65.39 -37.66
C MET A 1 37.52 -64.45 -36.81
N ALA A 2 37.26 -63.19 -37.16
CA ALA A 2 37.57 -62.45 -38.38
C ALA A 2 37.93 -60.96 -38.08
N TYR A 3 38.15 -60.18 -39.14
CA TYR A 3 38.54 -58.76 -39.23
C TYR A 3 37.82 -57.76 -38.29
N GLY A 4 38.35 -56.57 -38.00
CA GLY A 4 39.65 -55.97 -38.39
C GLY A 4 39.61 -54.43 -38.44
N LEU A 5 40.53 -53.75 -37.74
CA LEU A 5 40.56 -52.28 -37.57
C LEU A 5 41.49 -51.57 -38.58
N ARG A 6 41.00 -50.54 -39.29
CA ARG A 6 41.77 -49.63 -40.18
C ARG A 6 41.07 -48.28 -40.44
N LEU A 7 41.71 -47.20 -40.92
CA LEU A 7 43.03 -46.57 -40.60
C LEU A 7 43.20 -45.23 -41.40
N ILE A 8 43.61 -44.12 -40.75
CA ILE A 8 44.01 -42.79 -41.34
C ILE A 8 43.02 -42.18 -42.39
N LEU A 9 43.18 -41.05 -43.12
CA LEU A 9 44.20 -39.98 -43.37
C LEU A 9 43.47 -38.58 -43.33
N SER A 10 44.03 -37.38 -43.60
CA SER A 10 45.33 -36.71 -43.32
C SER A 10 45.41 -35.36 -44.11
N SER A 11 45.78 -34.23 -43.47
CA SER A 11 46.34 -32.99 -44.07
C SER A 11 46.75 -32.02 -42.93
N VAL A 12 47.95 -31.39 -42.87
CA VAL A 12 48.58 -30.38 -43.76
C VAL A 12 47.89 -29.00 -43.62
N CYS A 13 48.54 -27.87 -43.34
CA CYS A 13 49.97 -27.51 -43.41
C CYS A 13 50.47 -26.63 -42.23
N LEU A 14 51.79 -26.47 -42.07
CA LEU A 14 52.42 -25.46 -41.22
C LEU A 14 52.92 -24.27 -42.07
N LEU A 15 52.67 -23.03 -41.64
CA LEU A 15 53.44 -21.86 -42.06
C LEU A 15 53.84 -21.03 -40.83
N SER A 16 55.05 -20.50 -40.86
CA SER A 16 55.66 -19.71 -39.78
C SER A 16 55.80 -18.23 -40.17
N LEU A 17 55.66 -17.29 -39.23
CA LEU A 17 56.45 -16.05 -39.23
C LEU A 17 56.46 -15.31 -37.87
N MET A 18 57.42 -14.42 -37.75
CA MET A 18 58.01 -13.79 -36.56
C MET A 18 57.12 -13.03 -35.56
N ALA A 19 57.51 -13.19 -34.28
CA ALA A 19 57.82 -12.16 -33.28
C ALA A 19 56.91 -10.91 -33.09
N CYS A 20 56.39 -10.76 -31.88
CA CYS A 20 56.88 -9.73 -30.95
C CYS A 20 56.52 -10.07 -29.48
N ARG A 21 57.39 -9.77 -28.51
CA ARG A 21 57.09 -9.87 -27.06
C ARG A 21 56.96 -8.46 -26.47
N PRO A 22 55.90 -8.12 -25.74
CA PRO A 22 55.85 -6.86 -24.99
C PRO A 22 56.84 -6.91 -23.81
N THR A 23 57.69 -5.90 -23.70
CA THR A 23 58.61 -5.72 -22.56
C THR A 23 57.86 -5.30 -21.30
N PRO A 24 58.26 -5.78 -20.10
CA PRO A 24 57.70 -5.28 -18.84
C PRO A 24 58.04 -3.80 -18.66
N ARG A 25 57.02 -2.98 -18.33
CA ARG A 25 57.17 -1.53 -18.14
C ARG A 25 57.79 -1.24 -16.78
N ALA A 26 58.96 -0.60 -16.77
CA ALA A 26 59.64 -0.22 -15.53
C ALA A 26 58.83 0.83 -14.74
N LEU A 27 58.85 0.72 -13.41
CA LEU A 27 58.32 1.73 -12.50
C LEU A 27 59.24 2.97 -12.52
N ALA A 28 58.66 4.14 -12.76
CA ALA A 28 59.36 5.41 -12.59
C ALA A 28 59.38 5.81 -11.10
N PRO A 29 60.46 6.41 -10.58
CA PRO A 29 60.52 6.87 -9.21
C PRO A 29 59.57 8.06 -8.98
N LEU A 30 58.98 8.11 -7.79
CA LEU A 30 58.11 9.23 -7.38
C LEU A 30 58.96 10.48 -7.14
N VAL A 31 58.78 11.52 -7.94
CA VAL A 31 59.41 12.83 -7.74
C VAL A 31 58.39 13.77 -7.10
N LEU A 32 58.62 14.14 -5.84
CA LEU A 32 57.86 15.17 -5.14
C LEU A 32 58.19 16.55 -5.75
N PRO A 33 57.20 17.36 -6.17
CA PRO A 33 57.46 18.71 -6.65
C PRO A 33 57.84 19.64 -5.48
N THR A 34 59.00 20.28 -5.60
CA THR A 34 59.47 21.30 -4.64
C THR A 34 58.59 22.56 -4.70
N ALA A 35 58.36 23.22 -3.57
CA ALA A 35 57.54 24.42 -3.50
C ALA A 35 58.10 25.60 -4.31
N ALA A 36 57.20 26.34 -4.98
CA ALA A 36 57.46 27.61 -5.64
C ALA A 36 56.64 28.73 -4.96
N PRO A 37 57.08 30.01 -4.99
CA PRO A 37 56.52 31.07 -4.16
C PRO A 37 55.17 31.60 -4.63
N LEU A 38 54.42 32.19 -3.70
CA LEU A 38 53.10 32.80 -3.97
C LEU A 38 53.18 33.99 -4.94
N MET A 39 52.30 34.00 -5.93
CA MET A 39 51.87 35.20 -6.66
C MET A 39 50.61 35.75 -5.99
N ALA A 40 50.54 37.06 -5.78
CA ALA A 40 49.37 37.69 -5.14
C ALA A 40 48.20 37.87 -6.13
N THR A 41 47.00 37.46 -5.74
CA THR A 41 45.74 37.76 -6.43
C THR A 41 45.10 39.03 -5.87
N PRO A 42 44.36 39.81 -6.68
CA PRO A 42 43.82 41.10 -6.26
C PRO A 42 42.65 40.97 -5.26
N THR A 43 42.58 41.91 -4.32
CA THR A 43 41.56 41.97 -3.26
C THR A 43 40.16 42.27 -3.83
N PRO A 44 39.11 41.51 -3.47
CA PRO A 44 37.73 41.90 -3.77
C PRO A 44 37.29 43.09 -2.91
N SER A 45 36.60 44.05 -3.52
CA SER A 45 36.01 45.20 -2.83
C SER A 45 34.73 44.81 -2.09
N PRO A 46 34.46 45.32 -0.87
CA PRO A 46 33.24 44.98 -0.13
C PRO A 46 31.99 45.57 -0.79
N SER A 47 31.01 44.72 -1.08
CA SER A 47 29.63 45.11 -1.40
C SER A 47 28.73 44.83 -0.18
N PRO A 48 27.74 45.68 0.14
CA PRO A 48 27.04 45.60 1.43
C PRO A 48 26.04 44.44 1.50
N SER A 49 26.39 43.37 2.24
CA SER A 49 25.45 42.32 2.61
C SER A 49 24.52 42.79 3.73
N ILE A 50 23.22 42.88 3.44
CA ILE A 50 22.18 43.17 4.43
C ILE A 50 22.10 42.00 5.42
N THR A 51 22.39 42.25 6.69
CA THR A 51 22.24 41.26 7.76
C THR A 51 20.81 41.31 8.31
N PRO A 52 20.02 40.21 8.27
CA PRO A 52 18.71 40.17 8.91
C PRO A 52 18.89 40.19 10.43
N LEU A 53 18.48 41.29 11.07
CA LEU A 53 18.57 41.47 12.52
C LEU A 53 17.44 40.68 13.22
N PHE A 54 17.68 39.41 13.51
CA PHE A 54 16.77 38.61 14.33
C PHE A 54 16.86 39.03 15.81
N THR A 55 15.87 39.77 16.29
CA THR A 55 15.64 40.00 17.71
C THR A 55 15.25 38.70 18.42
N PRO A 56 15.94 38.28 19.49
CA PRO A 56 15.58 37.08 20.24
C PRO A 56 14.35 37.33 21.14
N THR A 57 13.20 36.81 20.74
CA THR A 57 12.02 36.68 21.61
C THR A 57 12.33 35.63 22.71
N PRO A 58 11.96 35.87 23.99
CA PRO A 58 12.40 35.03 25.10
C PRO A 58 11.88 33.57 25.00
N SER A 59 12.79 32.62 25.25
CA SER A 59 12.48 31.20 25.35
C SER A 59 11.83 30.87 26.70
N LEU A 60 10.76 30.07 26.68
CA LEU A 60 10.22 29.42 27.88
C LEU A 60 10.94 28.09 28.09
N THR A 61 11.80 28.00 29.10
CA THR A 61 12.46 26.75 29.49
C THR A 61 11.47 25.77 30.11
N PRO A 62 11.27 24.56 29.55
CA PRO A 62 10.67 23.46 30.29
C PRO A 62 11.61 23.02 31.42
N SER A 63 11.06 22.72 32.59
CA SER A 63 11.85 22.26 33.75
C SER A 63 12.36 20.83 33.52
N ALA A 64 13.56 20.53 34.01
CA ALA A 64 14.17 19.22 33.85
C ALA A 64 13.49 18.14 34.71
N THR A 65 12.78 17.21 34.09
CA THR A 65 12.40 15.93 34.69
C THR A 65 13.64 15.02 34.74
N PRO A 66 13.93 14.32 35.86
CA PRO A 66 15.11 13.45 35.96
C PRO A 66 15.02 12.25 34.99
N PRO A 67 16.15 11.74 34.49
CA PRO A 67 16.16 10.64 33.53
C PRO A 67 15.72 9.32 34.20
N PHE A 68 14.61 8.76 33.73
CA PHE A 68 14.27 7.37 34.02
C PHE A 68 15.35 6.45 33.42
N THR A 69 15.99 5.65 34.26
CA THR A 69 16.95 4.64 33.82
C THR A 69 16.21 3.31 33.65
N PRO A 70 15.95 2.82 32.42
CA PRO A 70 15.27 1.54 32.24
C PRO A 70 16.21 0.39 32.62
N SER A 71 15.91 -0.29 33.73
CA SER A 71 16.45 -1.63 33.98
C SER A 71 15.83 -2.62 32.98
N PRO A 72 16.61 -3.51 32.35
CA PRO A 72 16.08 -4.47 31.40
C PRO A 72 15.20 -5.51 32.13
N LEU A 73 13.89 -5.45 31.89
CA LEU A 73 13.00 -6.58 32.15
C LEU A 73 13.29 -7.69 31.13
N ALA A 74 13.13 -8.93 31.57
CA ALA A 74 13.68 -10.09 30.86
C ALA A 74 13.05 -10.30 29.47
N VAL A 75 13.87 -10.79 28.53
CA VAL A 75 13.45 -11.18 27.18
C VAL A 75 12.45 -12.35 27.27
N GLY A 76 11.16 -12.04 27.11
CA GLY A 76 10.18 -13.03 26.68
C GLY A 76 10.50 -13.46 25.25
N ALA A 77 10.39 -14.76 24.96
CA ALA A 77 10.73 -15.29 23.64
C ALA A 77 9.80 -14.72 22.54
N ALA A 78 10.35 -14.52 21.35
CA ALA A 78 9.57 -14.09 20.18
C ALA A 78 8.59 -15.21 19.77
N VAL A 79 7.31 -14.94 20.00
CA VAL A 79 6.16 -15.72 19.49
C VAL A 79 6.14 -15.59 17.97
N ARG A 80 6.05 -16.69 17.24
CA ARG A 80 6.04 -16.73 15.77
C ARG A 80 4.59 -16.79 15.25
N PRO A 81 4.33 -16.50 13.96
CA PRO A 81 2.97 -16.57 13.39
C PRO A 81 2.25 -17.91 13.58
N ASN A 82 2.99 -19.02 13.74
CA ASN A 82 2.43 -20.35 14.01
C ASN A 82 1.96 -20.58 15.45
N ASP A 83 2.23 -19.66 16.37
CA ASP A 83 1.92 -19.78 17.81
C ASP A 83 0.60 -19.06 18.19
N ILE A 84 -0.14 -18.52 17.22
CA ILE A 84 -1.46 -17.91 17.43
C ILE A 84 -2.49 -19.01 17.75
N PRO A 85 -3.30 -18.89 18.82
CA PRO A 85 -4.35 -19.86 19.13
C PRO A 85 -5.38 -19.99 18.02
N LEU A 86 -5.57 -21.20 17.49
CA LEU A 86 -6.63 -21.49 16.52
C LEU A 86 -8.02 -21.34 17.19
N LEU A 87 -8.73 -20.27 16.83
CA LEU A 87 -10.10 -20.03 17.31
C LEU A 87 -11.10 -20.88 16.51
N THR A 88 -11.28 -22.13 16.93
CA THR A 88 -12.30 -23.04 16.40
C THR A 88 -13.70 -22.57 16.83
N SER A 89 -14.31 -21.66 16.07
CA SER A 89 -15.70 -21.22 16.27
C SER A 89 -16.68 -22.32 15.85
N THR A 90 -17.70 -22.58 16.66
CA THR A 90 -18.77 -23.54 16.33
C THR A 90 -19.87 -22.81 15.55
N PRO A 91 -20.19 -23.21 14.30
CA PRO A 91 -21.18 -22.49 13.49
C PRO A 91 -22.57 -22.49 14.16
N GLN A 92 -23.29 -21.38 14.02
CA GLN A 92 -24.67 -21.22 14.51
C GLN A 92 -25.65 -21.09 13.32
N PRO A 93 -26.83 -21.71 13.37
CA PRO A 93 -27.88 -21.50 12.37
C PRO A 93 -28.58 -20.15 12.61
N PHE A 94 -28.66 -19.31 11.57
CA PHE A 94 -29.25 -17.97 11.66
C PHE A 94 -30.69 -17.91 11.14
N ASN A 95 -31.46 -16.92 11.60
CA ASN A 95 -32.85 -16.67 11.18
C ASN A 95 -33.01 -15.18 10.81
N LEU A 96 -33.61 -14.89 9.65
CA LEU A 96 -33.61 -13.54 9.06
C LEU A 96 -34.74 -12.66 9.61
N ASN A 97 -34.40 -11.45 10.05
CA ASN A 97 -35.36 -10.35 10.17
C ASN A 97 -34.67 -8.97 10.03
N PRO A 98 -34.67 -8.35 8.83
CA PRO A 98 -33.95 -7.10 8.59
C PRO A 98 -34.85 -5.87 8.69
N THR A 99 -34.58 -4.96 9.65
CA THR A 99 -35.07 -3.58 9.57
C THR A 99 -34.10 -2.59 10.20
N LEU A 100 -33.41 -1.81 9.37
CA LEU A 100 -33.31 -0.33 9.43
C LEU A 100 -32.19 0.13 8.49
N VAL A 101 -32.52 1.02 7.55
CA VAL A 101 -31.56 1.62 6.60
C VAL A 101 -31.05 2.95 7.18
N PRO A 102 -29.73 3.12 7.39
CA PRO A 102 -29.17 4.44 7.69
C PRO A 102 -29.24 5.35 6.46
N ILE A 103 -29.69 6.59 6.65
CA ILE A 103 -29.72 7.61 5.59
C ILE A 103 -28.28 8.00 5.23
N LEU A 104 -28.01 8.27 3.95
CA LEU A 104 -26.73 8.80 3.47
C LEU A 104 -26.47 10.20 4.05
N VAL A 105 -25.84 10.23 5.22
CA VAL A 105 -25.25 11.42 5.84
C VAL A 105 -23.75 11.19 5.89
N GLY A 106 -22.98 12.06 5.21
CA GLY A 106 -21.53 12.07 5.37
C GLY A 106 -21.22 12.43 6.82
N THR A 107 -20.73 11.47 7.60
CA THR A 107 -20.58 11.65 9.05
C THR A 107 -19.56 12.74 9.34
N THR A 108 -19.96 13.76 10.10
CA THR A 108 -19.04 14.70 10.75
C THR A 108 -18.38 14.03 11.96
N GLU A 109 -17.87 12.81 11.75
CA GLU A 109 -17.20 11.99 12.75
C GLU A 109 -15.79 12.57 12.97
N LEU A 110 -15.61 13.23 14.12
CA LEU A 110 -14.32 13.78 14.51
C LEU A 110 -13.35 12.64 14.81
N ARG A 111 -12.52 12.27 13.83
CA ARG A 111 -11.43 11.31 14.03
C ARG A 111 -10.25 11.98 14.75
N PRO A 112 -9.49 11.24 15.59
CA PRO A 112 -8.27 11.76 16.21
C PRO A 112 -7.20 12.11 15.16
N PRO A 113 -6.09 12.77 15.53
CA PRO A 113 -4.95 12.88 14.64
C PRO A 113 -4.39 11.49 14.27
N PRO A 114 -3.85 11.30 13.05
CA PRO A 114 -3.08 10.09 12.71
C PRO A 114 -1.81 10.02 13.54
N LEU A 115 -1.39 8.80 13.91
CA LEU A 115 -0.13 8.60 14.61
C LEU A 115 1.08 8.93 13.71
N PRO A 116 2.21 9.41 14.28
CA PRO A 116 3.44 9.66 13.53
C PRO A 116 4.05 8.36 13.02
N VAL A 117 4.81 8.44 11.93
CA VAL A 117 5.44 7.30 11.24
C VAL A 117 6.96 7.46 11.15
N PRO A 118 7.73 6.36 10.99
CA PRO A 118 7.30 4.96 10.96
C PRO A 118 6.82 4.47 12.34
N LEU A 119 5.74 3.71 12.34
CA LEU A 119 5.14 3.09 13.52
C LEU A 119 5.15 1.57 13.36
N ALA A 120 5.71 0.87 14.34
CA ALA A 120 5.69 -0.59 14.43
C ALA A 120 5.57 -1.02 15.89
N ILE A 121 4.33 -1.18 16.39
CA ILE A 121 4.10 -1.65 17.77
C ILE A 121 3.99 -3.18 17.80
N HIS A 122 3.49 -3.82 16.74
CA HIS A 122 3.76 -5.22 16.42
C HIS A 122 5.14 -5.34 15.72
N PRO A 123 5.91 -6.43 15.91
CA PRO A 123 7.13 -6.66 15.12
C PRO A 123 6.88 -6.77 13.61
N ASP A 124 5.64 -7.11 13.22
CA ASP A 124 5.19 -7.32 11.84
C ASP A 124 4.35 -6.14 11.28
N ASP A 125 4.27 -5.02 12.02
CA ASP A 125 3.66 -3.77 11.54
C ASP A 125 4.64 -2.99 10.66
N HIS A 126 4.13 -2.44 9.55
CA HIS A 126 4.91 -1.62 8.61
C HIS A 126 4.18 -0.31 8.27
N TYR A 127 3.64 0.36 9.29
CA TYR A 127 2.99 1.67 9.15
C TYR A 127 4.03 2.78 8.90
N TRP A 128 4.58 2.83 7.70
CA TRP A 128 5.64 3.76 7.31
C TRP A 128 5.08 4.97 6.52
N LEU A 129 3.80 4.94 6.16
CA LEU A 129 3.12 5.98 5.39
C LEU A 129 2.23 6.86 6.26
N ALA A 130 2.43 8.17 6.15
CA ALA A 130 1.54 9.19 6.70
C ALA A 130 0.27 9.30 5.84
N ARG A 131 -0.80 9.89 6.38
CA ARG A 131 -2.04 10.15 5.62
C ARG A 131 -1.74 11.09 4.44
N PRO A 132 -2.17 10.76 3.20
CA PRO A 132 -1.84 11.53 1.99
C PRO A 132 -2.65 12.84 1.84
N LEU A 133 -3.20 13.36 2.93
CA LEU A 133 -4.18 14.44 2.98
C LEU A 133 -4.04 15.22 4.31
N PRO A 134 -4.21 16.56 4.33
CA PRO A 134 -4.16 17.36 5.55
C PRO A 134 -5.15 16.90 6.63
N SER A 135 -4.79 17.06 7.91
CA SER A 135 -5.65 16.72 9.05
C SER A 135 -6.96 17.53 9.14
N GLY A 136 -7.04 18.68 8.47
CA GLY A 136 -8.26 19.48 8.31
C GLY A 136 -9.17 19.04 7.15
N SER A 137 -8.85 17.92 6.49
CA SER A 137 -9.60 17.36 5.35
C SER A 137 -10.08 15.93 5.66
N ARG A 138 -10.89 15.34 4.78
CA ARG A 138 -11.45 13.99 4.98
C ARG A 138 -10.38 12.92 4.68
N ASN A 139 -9.55 12.62 5.67
CA ASN A 139 -8.41 11.71 5.59
C ASN A 139 -8.73 10.22 5.91
N TYR A 140 -10.00 9.83 5.81
CA TYR A 140 -10.49 8.44 5.90
C TYR A 140 -11.14 7.99 4.59
N ALA A 141 -11.06 6.69 4.27
CA ALA A 141 -11.51 6.16 2.99
C ALA A 141 -13.05 6.04 2.88
N LEU A 142 -13.56 5.60 1.73
CA LEU A 142 -14.91 5.09 1.57
C LEU A 142 -15.06 3.73 2.26
N GLU A 143 -16.12 3.59 3.04
CA GLU A 143 -16.37 2.39 3.87
C GLU A 143 -17.31 1.40 3.16
N TRP A 144 -17.97 1.84 2.08
CA TRP A 144 -18.83 1.03 1.22
C TRP A 144 -18.15 0.55 -0.07
N TYR A 145 -16.89 0.94 -0.28
CA TYR A 145 -16.03 0.48 -1.39
C TYR A 145 -14.58 0.40 -0.86
N PRO A 146 -14.28 -0.62 -0.03
CA PRO A 146 -12.95 -0.83 0.53
C PRO A 146 -12.09 -1.70 -0.40
N TYR A 147 -10.77 -1.67 -0.18
CA TYR A 147 -9.81 -2.52 -0.89
C TYR A 147 -10.25 -3.99 -1.02
N GLY A 148 -10.08 -4.55 -2.20
CA GLY A 148 -10.37 -5.93 -2.56
C GLY A 148 -11.84 -6.29 -2.67
N ASN A 149 -12.75 -5.32 -2.55
CA ASN A 149 -14.19 -5.50 -2.67
C ASN A 149 -14.73 -4.80 -3.94
N ASP A 150 -15.93 -5.20 -4.35
CA ASP A 150 -16.83 -4.37 -5.15
C ASP A 150 -17.63 -3.42 -4.23
N VAL A 151 -18.50 -2.58 -4.80
CA VAL A 151 -19.43 -1.72 -4.06
C VAL A 151 -20.39 -2.54 -3.20
N LEU A 152 -20.47 -2.18 -1.92
CA LEU A 152 -21.23 -2.89 -0.89
C LEU A 152 -22.68 -2.36 -0.71
N LEU A 153 -23.11 -1.43 -1.57
CA LEU A 153 -24.46 -0.85 -1.57
C LEU A 153 -25.29 -1.51 -2.67
N ALA A 154 -26.32 -2.26 -2.28
CA ALA A 154 -27.15 -3.06 -3.21
C ALA A 154 -27.95 -2.21 -4.22
N GLU A 155 -28.09 -0.91 -3.97
CA GLU A 155 -28.72 0.07 -4.85
C GLU A 155 -27.79 0.60 -5.96
N ILE A 156 -26.50 0.26 -5.92
CA ILE A 156 -25.49 0.67 -6.90
C ILE A 156 -25.04 -0.56 -7.70
N GLY A 157 -24.88 -0.40 -9.02
CA GLY A 157 -24.36 -1.47 -9.88
C GLY A 157 -22.87 -1.74 -9.66
N ALA A 158 -22.43 -2.96 -9.98
CA ALA A 158 -21.04 -3.41 -9.82
C ALA A 158 -20.02 -2.47 -10.46
N TYR A 159 -18.92 -2.23 -9.75
CA TYR A 159 -17.74 -1.48 -10.16
C TYR A 159 -16.59 -2.47 -10.50
N ARG A 160 -15.36 -1.96 -10.66
CA ARG A 160 -14.16 -2.80 -10.60
C ARG A 160 -13.88 -3.19 -9.14
N ILE A 161 -13.21 -4.32 -8.92
CA ILE A 161 -12.64 -4.61 -7.60
C ILE A 161 -11.64 -3.51 -7.23
N HIS A 162 -11.70 -3.04 -5.99
CA HIS A 162 -10.95 -1.87 -5.55
C HIS A 162 -9.49 -2.19 -5.22
N HIS A 163 -8.55 -1.48 -5.85
CA HIS A 163 -7.10 -1.72 -5.72
C HIS A 163 -6.39 -0.77 -4.73
N GLY A 164 -7.13 0.10 -4.03
CA GLY A 164 -6.57 1.15 -3.19
C GLY A 164 -7.49 1.59 -2.05
N LEU A 165 -7.53 2.89 -1.76
CA LEU A 165 -8.47 3.56 -0.86
C LEU A 165 -8.92 4.89 -1.48
N ASP A 166 -10.23 5.18 -1.41
CA ASP A 166 -10.83 6.38 -1.99
C ASP A 166 -11.17 7.39 -0.90
N PHE A 167 -10.65 8.61 -1.01
CA PHE A 167 -10.81 9.69 -0.04
C PHE A 167 -11.59 10.88 -0.64
N PRO A 168 -12.94 10.82 -0.73
CA PRO A 168 -13.80 11.94 -1.12
C PRO A 168 -13.46 13.25 -0.42
N ASN A 169 -13.12 14.27 -1.19
CA ASN A 169 -12.77 15.61 -0.74
C ASN A 169 -13.12 16.62 -1.85
N PRO A 170 -13.35 17.92 -1.55
CA PRO A 170 -13.59 18.92 -2.58
C PRO A 170 -12.41 19.08 -3.57
N ASN A 171 -12.72 19.46 -4.82
CA ASN A 171 -11.71 19.85 -5.81
C ASN A 171 -10.72 20.88 -5.23
N GLY A 172 -9.43 20.70 -5.48
CA GLY A 172 -8.36 21.55 -4.98
C GLY A 172 -7.91 21.28 -3.53
N THR A 173 -8.49 20.30 -2.84
CA THR A 173 -7.95 19.82 -1.55
C THR A 173 -6.53 19.28 -1.76
N GLN A 174 -5.58 19.62 -0.89
CA GLN A 174 -4.19 19.24 -1.06
C GLN A 174 -3.99 17.72 -0.94
N ILE A 175 -3.28 17.13 -1.91
CA ILE A 175 -2.73 15.78 -1.87
C ILE A 175 -1.27 15.89 -1.42
N LEU A 176 -0.87 15.11 -0.42
CA LEU A 176 0.45 15.16 0.20
C LEU A 176 1.21 13.83 0.02
N ALA A 177 2.54 13.90 -0.04
CA ALA A 177 3.40 12.73 -0.08
C ALA A 177 3.26 11.91 1.21
N ALA A 178 2.87 10.64 1.07
CA ALA A 178 2.65 9.73 2.20
C ALA A 178 3.99 9.24 2.80
N GLY A 179 5.06 9.22 2.00
CA GLY A 179 6.43 8.95 2.40
C GLY A 179 7.39 9.65 1.45
N SER A 180 8.63 9.87 1.90
CA SER A 180 9.69 10.45 1.06
C SER A 180 10.05 9.51 -0.11
N GLY A 181 10.57 10.07 -1.21
CA GLY A 181 10.95 9.26 -2.37
C GLY A 181 11.22 10.08 -3.63
N ARG A 182 11.16 9.41 -4.78
CA ARG A 182 11.26 10.02 -6.11
C ARG A 182 9.97 9.86 -6.89
N VAL A 183 9.49 10.93 -7.50
CA VAL A 183 8.39 10.90 -8.47
C VAL A 183 8.84 10.17 -9.73
N ILE A 184 8.25 9.01 -10.01
CA ILE A 184 8.53 8.22 -11.23
C ILE A 184 7.45 8.43 -12.31
N TRP A 185 6.25 8.85 -11.92
CA TRP A 185 5.17 9.26 -12.82
C TRP A 185 4.53 10.56 -12.33
N ALA A 186 4.22 11.47 -13.25
CA ALA A 186 3.44 12.68 -13.01
C ALA A 186 2.77 13.11 -14.33
N GLY A 187 1.49 12.84 -14.47
CA GLY A 187 0.70 13.13 -15.68
C GLY A 187 -0.53 12.25 -15.83
N GLU A 188 -1.27 12.42 -16.91
CA GLU A 188 -2.43 11.57 -17.22
C GLU A 188 -2.00 10.11 -17.49
N LEU A 189 -2.52 9.17 -16.70
CA LEU A 189 -2.17 7.75 -16.81
C LEU A 189 -3.19 7.00 -17.68
N ILE A 190 -2.80 6.75 -18.93
CA ILE A 190 -3.59 6.04 -19.94
C ILE A 190 -3.34 4.53 -19.87
N SER A 191 -4.43 3.75 -19.85
CA SER A 191 -4.39 2.28 -19.99
C SER A 191 -3.83 1.85 -21.35
N ASN A 192 -2.84 0.97 -21.33
CA ASN A 192 -2.24 0.39 -22.54
C ASN A 192 -3.08 -0.73 -23.18
N ARG A 193 -4.16 -1.18 -22.52
CA ARG A 193 -5.08 -2.22 -23.02
C ARG A 193 -6.10 -1.64 -24.00
N ASP A 194 -6.66 -0.50 -23.66
CA ASP A 194 -7.92 0.03 -24.22
C ASP A 194 -7.88 1.56 -24.44
N GLY A 195 -6.78 2.23 -24.09
CA GLY A 195 -6.63 3.68 -24.23
C GLY A 195 -7.40 4.50 -23.21
N VAL A 196 -8.02 3.88 -22.20
CA VAL A 196 -8.87 4.59 -21.23
C VAL A 196 -8.03 5.24 -20.12
N SER A 197 -8.31 6.52 -19.86
CA SER A 197 -7.77 7.27 -18.72
C SER A 197 -8.50 6.87 -17.43
N TYR A 198 -8.23 5.68 -16.89
CA TYR A 198 -8.92 5.21 -15.67
C TYR A 198 -8.55 6.07 -14.45
N TYR A 199 -7.25 6.27 -14.20
CA TYR A 199 -6.74 7.02 -13.04
C TYR A 199 -6.72 8.54 -13.25
N GLY A 200 -6.82 9.04 -14.49
CA GLY A 200 -6.70 10.46 -14.80
C GLY A 200 -5.29 11.01 -14.52
N ASN A 201 -5.21 12.28 -14.11
CA ASN A 201 -3.95 12.86 -13.64
C ASN A 201 -3.47 12.12 -12.40
N THR A 202 -2.30 11.52 -12.54
CA THR A 202 -1.74 10.58 -11.57
C THR A 202 -0.32 10.98 -11.22
N ILE A 203 0.06 10.78 -9.96
CA ILE A 203 1.45 10.77 -9.50
C ILE A 203 1.77 9.37 -8.99
N VAL A 204 2.96 8.86 -9.29
CA VAL A 204 3.53 7.70 -8.62
C VAL A 204 4.89 8.05 -8.03
N ILE A 205 5.08 7.75 -6.75
CA ILE A 205 6.35 7.88 -6.03
C ILE A 205 6.95 6.49 -5.84
N GLN A 206 8.22 6.31 -6.18
CA GLN A 206 9.04 5.22 -5.68
C GLN A 206 9.72 5.68 -4.38
N HIS A 207 9.56 4.93 -3.29
CA HIS A 207 10.19 5.27 -2.02
C HIS A 207 11.70 4.97 -2.00
N ASP A 208 12.42 5.64 -1.09
CA ASP A 208 13.86 5.46 -0.86
C ASP A 208 14.19 4.29 0.10
N TRP A 209 13.16 3.57 0.56
CA TRP A 209 13.21 2.39 1.41
C TRP A 209 12.52 1.18 0.74
N GLN A 210 12.63 0.00 1.36
CA GLN A 210 12.19 -1.28 0.81
C GLN A 210 11.47 -2.13 1.86
N TRP A 211 10.51 -2.96 1.42
CA TRP A 211 9.85 -3.99 2.23
C TRP A 211 10.30 -5.36 1.74
N GLN A 212 10.91 -6.16 2.62
CA GLN A 212 11.40 -7.52 2.28
C GLN A 212 12.23 -7.58 0.98
N GLU A 213 13.21 -6.67 0.85
CA GLU A 213 14.09 -6.52 -0.34
C GLU A 213 13.37 -6.07 -1.64
N LYS A 214 12.09 -5.70 -1.56
CA LYS A 214 11.28 -5.18 -2.67
C LYS A 214 11.15 -3.66 -2.60
N ALA A 215 11.15 -2.99 -3.75
CA ALA A 215 10.79 -1.58 -3.84
C ALA A 215 9.31 -1.38 -3.45
N VAL A 216 8.97 -0.22 -2.91
CA VAL A 216 7.60 0.14 -2.55
C VAL A 216 7.24 1.47 -3.21
N TYR A 217 6.00 1.57 -3.68
CA TYR A 217 5.48 2.69 -4.44
C TYR A 217 4.13 3.15 -3.89
N THR A 218 3.84 4.44 -4.00
CA THR A 218 2.50 5.00 -3.77
C THR A 218 1.97 5.69 -5.01
N LEU A 219 0.69 5.44 -5.31
CA LEU A 219 -0.03 6.07 -6.42
C LEU A 219 -1.07 7.05 -5.87
N TYR A 220 -1.19 8.21 -6.51
CA TYR A 220 -2.14 9.28 -6.18
C TYR A 220 -2.87 9.69 -7.45
N ALA A 221 -4.19 9.46 -7.52
CA ALA A 221 -4.97 9.59 -8.76
C ALA A 221 -6.17 10.56 -8.67
N HIS A 222 -6.79 10.79 -9.82
CA HIS A 222 -7.93 11.68 -10.09
C HIS A 222 -7.67 13.19 -9.88
N ALA A 223 -6.42 13.62 -9.78
CA ALA A 223 -6.05 14.98 -9.44
C ALA A 223 -6.55 16.05 -10.45
N ILE A 224 -6.91 17.24 -9.98
CA ILE A 224 -7.26 18.36 -10.87
C ILE A 224 -6.01 19.08 -11.42
N GLU A 225 -4.93 19.10 -10.64
CA GLU A 225 -3.69 19.81 -10.93
C GLU A 225 -2.52 19.09 -10.23
N LEU A 226 -1.35 19.04 -10.88
CA LEU A 226 -0.12 18.42 -10.35
C LEU A 226 0.94 19.50 -10.10
N PHE A 227 1.62 19.43 -8.95
CA PHE A 227 2.62 20.42 -8.49
C PHE A 227 4.06 19.89 -8.51
N VAL A 228 4.28 18.68 -9.00
CA VAL A 228 5.58 17.99 -9.12
C VAL A 228 5.73 17.33 -10.50
N SER A 229 6.97 17.04 -10.90
CA SER A 229 7.34 16.44 -12.18
C SER A 229 8.10 15.12 -12.01
N VAL A 230 8.13 14.30 -13.06
CA VAL A 230 8.94 13.07 -13.09
C VAL A 230 10.42 13.40 -12.87
N GLY A 231 11.03 12.71 -11.92
CA GLY A 231 12.41 12.92 -11.49
C GLY A 231 12.56 13.72 -10.20
N ASP A 232 11.54 14.45 -9.76
CA ASP A 232 11.58 15.20 -8.50
C ASP A 232 11.80 14.27 -7.29
N VAL A 233 12.58 14.75 -6.31
CA VAL A 233 12.68 14.13 -4.98
C VAL A 233 11.72 14.88 -4.06
N VAL A 234 10.92 14.13 -3.30
CA VAL A 234 9.87 14.68 -2.44
C VAL A 234 10.01 14.18 -1.01
N GLU A 235 9.73 15.05 -0.05
CA GLU A 235 9.71 14.70 1.38
C GLU A 235 8.29 14.31 1.83
N GLN A 236 8.16 13.47 2.85
CA GLN A 236 6.86 13.16 3.47
C GLN A 236 6.14 14.45 3.90
N GLY A 237 4.85 14.56 3.56
CA GLY A 237 4.03 15.74 3.81
C GLY A 237 4.16 16.85 2.76
N GLN A 238 5.07 16.74 1.79
CA GLN A 238 5.18 17.69 0.68
C GLN A 238 3.91 17.69 -0.19
N LEU A 239 3.49 18.89 -0.63
CA LEU A 239 2.38 19.05 -1.57
C LEU A 239 2.72 18.44 -2.94
N LEU A 240 1.86 17.52 -3.41
CA LEU A 240 2.01 16.83 -4.69
C LEU A 240 1.02 17.32 -5.75
N ALA A 241 -0.25 17.48 -5.37
CA ALA A 241 -1.34 17.72 -6.30
C ALA A 241 -2.57 18.33 -5.59
N GLY A 242 -3.57 18.74 -6.36
CA GLY A 242 -4.92 19.02 -5.87
C GLY A 242 -5.88 17.87 -6.20
N VAL A 243 -6.71 17.45 -5.24
CA VAL A 243 -7.82 16.52 -5.44
C VAL A 243 -8.71 17.00 -6.58
N GLY A 244 -9.21 16.08 -7.39
CA GLY A 244 -10.10 16.37 -8.51
C GLY A 244 -11.05 15.21 -8.79
N GLY A 245 -11.57 15.21 -10.02
CA GLY A 245 -12.35 14.12 -10.58
C GLY A 245 -11.94 13.84 -12.03
N THR A 246 -10.64 13.75 -12.31
CA THR A 246 -10.15 13.41 -13.66
C THR A 246 -10.08 11.90 -13.89
N GLY A 247 -10.19 11.47 -15.15
CA GLY A 247 -10.26 10.04 -15.49
C GLY A 247 -11.63 9.44 -15.22
N TYR A 248 -11.70 8.12 -15.02
CA TYR A 248 -12.96 7.40 -14.86
C TYR A 248 -13.43 7.38 -13.40
N THR A 249 -14.22 8.38 -13.02
CA THR A 249 -14.71 8.57 -11.64
C THR A 249 -16.13 9.14 -11.59
N SER A 250 -16.89 8.79 -10.55
CA SER A 250 -18.22 9.33 -10.25
C SER A 250 -18.20 10.64 -9.44
N GLY A 251 -17.05 11.06 -8.91
CA GLY A 251 -16.96 12.25 -8.07
C GLY A 251 -15.55 12.64 -7.60
N SER A 252 -15.46 13.78 -6.91
CA SER A 252 -14.19 14.34 -6.45
C SER A 252 -13.61 13.57 -5.26
N HIS A 253 -12.43 12.96 -5.46
CA HIS A 253 -11.73 12.18 -4.43
C HIS A 253 -10.25 12.00 -4.78
N LEU A 254 -9.43 11.68 -3.79
CA LEU A 254 -8.11 11.07 -4.01
C LEU A 254 -8.31 9.54 -4.06
N HIS A 255 -7.87 8.89 -5.13
CA HIS A 255 -7.62 7.44 -5.12
C HIS A 255 -6.15 7.18 -4.77
N PHE A 256 -5.90 6.30 -3.81
CA PHE A 256 -4.57 6.03 -3.26
C PHE A 256 -4.27 4.52 -3.23
N GLU A 257 -3.19 4.09 -3.88
CA GLU A 257 -2.70 2.71 -3.83
C GLU A 257 -1.31 2.63 -3.19
N VAL A 258 -0.98 1.46 -2.62
CA VAL A 258 0.38 1.07 -2.27
C VAL A 258 0.74 -0.17 -3.10
N ARG A 259 1.90 -0.17 -3.76
CA ARG A 259 2.40 -1.27 -4.61
C ARG A 259 3.76 -1.75 -4.11
N VAL A 260 4.03 -3.05 -4.20
CA VAL A 260 5.23 -3.69 -3.65
C VAL A 260 5.87 -4.63 -4.68
N GLY A 261 7.17 -4.46 -4.88
CA GLY A 261 7.95 -5.13 -5.92
C GLY A 261 8.07 -4.25 -7.16
N GLU A 262 6.94 -4.01 -7.80
CA GLU A 262 6.85 -3.41 -9.14
C GLU A 262 5.69 -2.40 -9.21
N ASP A 263 5.75 -1.44 -10.13
CA ASP A 263 4.71 -0.42 -10.32
C ASP A 263 3.57 -0.92 -11.25
N GLU A 264 3.02 -2.10 -10.94
CA GLU A 264 2.00 -2.75 -11.77
C GLU A 264 0.61 -2.78 -11.11
N TYR A 265 -0.44 -2.85 -11.95
CA TYR A 265 -1.84 -2.82 -11.55
C TYR A 265 -2.22 -3.90 -10.51
N PHE A 266 -1.62 -5.09 -10.58
CA PHE A 266 -1.85 -6.19 -9.63
C PHE A 266 -0.79 -6.28 -8.51
N ALA A 267 0.25 -5.44 -8.51
CA ALA A 267 1.31 -5.44 -7.49
C ALA A 267 0.88 -4.76 -6.17
N VAL A 268 -0.39 -4.39 -6.04
CA VAL A 268 -0.96 -3.65 -4.91
C VAL A 268 -0.97 -4.44 -3.58
N ARG A 269 -1.00 -3.72 -2.46
CA ARG A 269 -1.30 -4.22 -1.11
C ARG A 269 -2.39 -3.36 -0.48
N ASN A 270 -3.06 -3.88 0.56
CA ASN A 270 -4.08 -3.13 1.29
C ASN A 270 -3.47 -1.91 2.01
N PRO A 271 -3.81 -0.65 1.66
CA PRO A 271 -3.12 0.51 2.22
C PRO A 271 -3.30 0.70 3.74
N TYR A 272 -4.29 0.06 4.38
CA TYR A 272 -4.47 0.10 5.84
C TYR A 272 -3.42 -0.69 6.64
N LEU A 273 -2.54 -1.46 5.98
CA LEU A 273 -1.35 -2.06 6.61
C LEU A 273 -0.12 -1.13 6.56
N TRP A 274 -0.18 -0.07 5.76
CA TRP A 274 0.91 0.88 5.51
C TRP A 274 0.66 2.28 6.10
N LEU A 275 -0.60 2.70 6.11
CA LEU A 275 -1.05 3.94 6.72
C LEU A 275 -1.21 3.76 8.23
N ALA A 276 -0.55 4.62 9.02
CA ALA A 276 -0.75 4.59 10.47
C ALA A 276 -2.22 4.87 10.85
N PRO A 277 -2.78 4.15 11.85
CA PRO A 277 -4.10 4.43 12.39
C PRO A 277 -4.12 5.72 13.21
N TYR A 278 -5.30 6.17 13.59
CA TYR A 278 -5.49 7.34 14.46
C TYR A 278 -5.07 7.08 15.92
N GLU A 279 -4.83 8.15 16.68
CA GLU A 279 -4.52 8.04 18.11
C GLU A 279 -5.63 7.30 18.88
N GLY A 280 -5.28 6.21 19.57
CA GLY A 280 -6.25 5.35 20.26
C GLY A 280 -7.03 4.39 19.35
N TRP A 281 -6.68 4.31 18.06
CA TRP A 281 -7.29 3.42 17.06
C TRP A 281 -6.23 2.42 16.54
N GLY A 282 -6.66 1.32 15.96
CA GLY A 282 -5.82 0.27 15.36
C GLY A 282 -6.45 -0.32 14.11
N THR A 283 -5.81 -1.33 13.54
CA THR A 283 -6.29 -2.06 12.36
C THR A 283 -6.63 -3.50 12.73
N LEU A 284 -7.70 -4.06 12.15
CA LEU A 284 -8.00 -5.49 12.17
C LEU A 284 -7.61 -6.10 10.82
N ALA A 285 -6.67 -7.03 10.79
CA ALA A 285 -6.37 -7.85 9.63
C ALA A 285 -6.80 -9.30 9.91
N GLY A 286 -7.01 -10.11 8.87
CA GLY A 286 -7.30 -11.51 9.11
C GLY A 286 -7.37 -12.41 7.90
N ARG A 287 -7.45 -13.70 8.22
CA ARG A 287 -7.60 -14.80 7.27
C ARG A 287 -8.89 -15.54 7.59
N PHE A 288 -9.85 -15.54 6.67
CA PHE A 288 -10.98 -16.47 6.68
C PHE A 288 -10.73 -17.54 5.62
N VAL A 289 -10.44 -18.75 6.09
CA VAL A 289 -10.00 -19.87 5.26
C VAL A 289 -10.95 -21.06 5.35
N ASP A 290 -10.93 -21.90 4.34
CA ASP A 290 -11.71 -23.14 4.31
C ASP A 290 -11.03 -24.26 5.12
N VAL A 291 -11.65 -25.46 5.15
CA VAL A 291 -11.14 -26.62 5.90
C VAL A 291 -9.74 -27.08 5.45
N ARG A 292 -9.26 -26.68 4.26
CA ARG A 292 -7.91 -26.97 3.74
C ARG A 292 -6.89 -25.88 4.13
N GLY A 293 -7.36 -24.70 4.54
CA GLY A 293 -6.54 -23.50 4.78
C GLY A 293 -6.45 -22.55 3.58
N GLU A 294 -7.22 -22.80 2.52
CA GLU A 294 -7.31 -21.92 1.34
C GLU A 294 -8.19 -20.70 1.63
N PRO A 295 -7.87 -19.49 1.11
CA PRO A 295 -8.66 -18.29 1.36
C PRO A 295 -10.06 -18.41 0.75
N ILE A 296 -11.08 -18.06 1.55
CA ILE A 296 -12.44 -17.86 1.05
C ILE A 296 -12.50 -16.46 0.42
N SER A 297 -13.04 -16.34 -0.80
CA SER A 297 -13.22 -15.06 -1.49
C SER A 297 -14.68 -14.61 -1.46
N GLY A 298 -14.90 -13.29 -1.38
CA GLY A 298 -16.24 -12.69 -1.38
C GLY A 298 -17.18 -13.05 -0.22
N ALA A 299 -16.69 -13.72 0.84
CA ALA A 299 -17.46 -13.99 2.06
C ALA A 299 -17.76 -12.70 2.84
N GLU A 300 -19.01 -12.49 3.21
CA GLU A 300 -19.44 -11.31 3.98
C GLU A 300 -18.84 -11.31 5.39
N LEU A 301 -18.49 -10.13 5.90
CA LEU A 301 -18.07 -9.94 7.28
C LEU A 301 -18.58 -8.62 7.88
N VAL A 302 -18.90 -8.66 9.16
CA VAL A 302 -19.38 -7.51 9.94
C VAL A 302 -18.60 -7.41 11.25
N VAL A 303 -18.06 -6.23 11.52
CA VAL A 303 -17.28 -5.92 12.74
C VAL A 303 -18.09 -4.96 13.60
N THR A 304 -18.72 -5.49 14.65
CA THR A 304 -19.67 -4.79 15.53
C THR A 304 -19.00 -4.41 16.85
N PRO A 305 -18.95 -3.13 17.27
CA PRO A 305 -18.43 -2.75 18.58
C PRO A 305 -19.32 -3.27 19.71
N LEU A 306 -18.72 -3.86 20.74
CA LEU A 306 -19.44 -4.39 21.91
C LEU A 306 -19.37 -3.48 23.14
N GLN A 307 -18.31 -2.68 23.26
CA GLN A 307 -18.04 -1.85 24.44
C GLN A 307 -17.58 -0.41 24.09
N VAL A 308 -17.57 -0.07 22.79
CA VAL A 308 -17.34 1.31 22.31
C VAL A 308 -18.69 2.03 22.22
N SER A 309 -18.72 3.37 22.10
CA SER A 309 -19.98 4.13 22.20
C SER A 309 -20.99 3.75 21.11
N ALA A 310 -22.28 3.89 21.44
CA ALA A 310 -23.40 3.48 20.58
C ALA A 310 -23.49 4.27 19.25
N ASP A 311 -22.72 5.34 19.11
CA ASP A 311 -22.61 6.17 17.91
C ASP A 311 -21.73 5.53 16.82
N ILE A 312 -20.94 4.50 17.16
CA ILE A 312 -19.99 3.86 16.23
C ILE A 312 -20.68 2.75 15.44
N ALA A 313 -20.90 2.99 14.15
CA ALA A 313 -21.53 2.03 13.25
C ALA A 313 -20.68 0.76 13.06
N PRO A 314 -21.31 -0.45 12.99
CA PRO A 314 -20.62 -1.67 12.61
C PRO A 314 -20.00 -1.55 11.21
N ARG A 315 -18.76 -2.00 11.05
CA ARG A 315 -18.10 -2.02 9.73
C ARG A 315 -18.54 -3.24 8.95
N ARG A 316 -18.80 -3.07 7.65
CA ARG A 316 -19.27 -4.14 6.74
C ARG A 316 -18.33 -4.19 5.55
N GLN A 317 -17.91 -5.40 5.17
CA GLN A 317 -17.21 -5.67 3.92
C GLN A 317 -17.30 -7.16 3.60
N LYS A 318 -16.55 -7.61 2.61
CA LYS A 318 -16.26 -9.01 2.35
C LYS A 318 -14.76 -9.25 2.49
N THR A 319 -14.39 -10.53 2.57
CA THR A 319 -13.05 -11.00 2.16
C THR A 319 -12.82 -10.69 0.68
N TYR A 320 -11.58 -10.44 0.28
CA TYR A 320 -11.21 -10.05 -1.08
C TYR A 320 -11.88 -10.94 -2.15
N GLU A 321 -12.54 -10.32 -3.12
CA GLU A 321 -13.32 -11.03 -4.15
C GLU A 321 -12.42 -11.61 -5.26
N ASP A 322 -11.32 -10.91 -5.56
CA ASP A 322 -10.37 -11.31 -6.60
C ASP A 322 -9.14 -12.00 -5.97
N LEU A 323 -8.99 -13.30 -6.24
CA LEU A 323 -7.86 -14.12 -5.79
C LEU A 323 -6.52 -13.75 -6.47
N ARG A 324 -6.51 -12.79 -7.40
CA ARG A 324 -5.28 -12.19 -7.97
C ARG A 324 -4.70 -11.08 -7.10
N LEU A 325 -5.45 -10.57 -6.12
CA LEU A 325 -4.93 -9.57 -5.18
C LEU A 325 -3.91 -10.23 -4.27
N ILE A 326 -2.72 -9.64 -4.22
CA ILE A 326 -1.59 -10.16 -3.44
C ILE A 326 -1.75 -9.67 -1.99
N PRO A 327 -1.84 -10.58 -1.00
CA PRO A 327 -1.90 -10.21 0.41
C PRO A 327 -0.53 -9.73 0.91
N ASP A 328 -0.45 -9.16 2.12
CA ASP A 328 0.84 -8.87 2.73
C ASP A 328 1.66 -10.15 2.97
N GLU A 329 2.96 -10.04 2.73
CA GLU A 329 3.92 -11.13 2.83
C GLU A 329 4.11 -11.72 4.24
N VAL A 330 3.66 -11.05 5.31
CA VAL A 330 3.70 -11.59 6.69
C VAL A 330 2.30 -12.01 7.16
N TRP A 331 1.29 -11.16 6.96
CA TRP A 331 -0.07 -11.41 7.45
C TRP A 331 -0.86 -12.40 6.58
N ASN A 332 -0.57 -12.46 5.27
CA ASN A 332 -1.22 -13.34 4.29
C ASN A 332 -2.76 -13.24 4.33
N GLU A 333 -3.27 -12.04 4.56
CA GLU A 333 -4.65 -11.70 4.87
C GLU A 333 -5.57 -11.72 3.65
N ASN A 334 -6.83 -12.13 3.82
CA ASN A 334 -7.87 -11.92 2.81
C ASN A 334 -8.91 -10.87 3.24
N PHE A 335 -8.69 -10.17 4.34
CA PHE A 335 -9.43 -8.96 4.70
C PHE A 335 -8.64 -8.05 5.64
N VAL A 336 -8.88 -6.74 5.53
CA VAL A 336 -8.44 -5.73 6.50
C VAL A 336 -9.57 -4.74 6.76
N VAL A 337 -9.85 -4.43 8.02
CA VAL A 337 -10.66 -3.28 8.45
C VAL A 337 -9.73 -2.34 9.20
N GLY A 338 -9.24 -1.32 8.50
CA GLY A 338 -8.47 -0.24 9.12
C GLY A 338 -9.35 0.73 9.89
N ASP A 339 -8.70 1.60 10.67
CA ASP A 339 -9.35 2.67 11.44
C ASP A 339 -10.51 2.17 12.34
N LEU A 340 -10.20 1.23 13.23
CA LEU A 340 -11.07 0.83 14.33
C LEU A 340 -10.59 1.44 15.66
N PRO A 341 -11.44 2.15 16.41
CA PRO A 341 -11.15 2.51 17.81
C PRO A 341 -10.72 1.32 18.67
N ALA A 342 -9.87 1.55 19.66
CA ALA A 342 -9.49 0.49 20.61
C ALA A 342 -10.69 0.03 21.46
N GLY A 343 -10.87 -1.29 21.59
CA GLY A 343 -11.99 -1.87 22.32
C GLY A 343 -12.30 -3.33 21.94
N GLN A 344 -13.40 -3.86 22.47
CA GLN A 344 -13.90 -5.20 22.13
C GLN A 344 -14.94 -5.14 21.03
N TYR A 345 -14.80 -6.04 20.05
CA TYR A 345 -15.68 -6.16 18.89
C TYR A 345 -16.10 -7.62 18.68
N GLN A 346 -17.28 -7.81 18.11
CA GLN A 346 -17.72 -9.06 17.52
C GLN A 346 -17.43 -9.03 16.02
N LEU A 347 -16.65 -10.00 15.54
CA LEU A 347 -16.48 -10.29 14.13
C LEU A 347 -17.42 -11.44 13.77
N ASP A 348 -18.44 -11.14 12.97
CA ASP A 348 -19.27 -12.15 12.32
C ASP A 348 -18.84 -12.30 10.86
N MET A 349 -18.77 -13.53 10.37
CA MET A 349 -18.44 -13.85 8.97
C MET A 349 -19.42 -14.88 8.40
N TRP A 350 -19.82 -14.74 7.14
CA TRP A 350 -20.76 -15.66 6.47
C TRP A 350 -20.19 -16.17 5.15
N ALA A 351 -20.21 -17.50 4.99
CA ALA A 351 -19.81 -18.17 3.76
C ALA A 351 -20.52 -19.52 3.59
N ALA A 352 -20.55 -20.04 2.36
CA ALA A 352 -21.13 -21.34 2.01
C ALA A 352 -20.09 -22.23 1.32
N GLY A 353 -20.25 -23.55 1.48
CA GLY A 353 -19.45 -24.55 0.75
C GLY A 353 -20.17 -25.04 -0.51
N GLU A 354 -19.68 -26.16 -1.07
CA GLU A 354 -20.32 -26.88 -2.18
C GLU A 354 -21.80 -27.24 -1.91
N ASP A 355 -22.19 -27.40 -0.65
CA ASP A 355 -23.57 -27.68 -0.24
C ASP A 355 -24.53 -26.47 -0.34
N GLY A 356 -24.01 -25.27 -0.62
CA GLY A 356 -24.78 -24.03 -0.67
C GLY A 356 -25.33 -23.56 0.68
N ILE A 357 -24.97 -24.22 1.79
CA ILE A 357 -25.47 -23.88 3.13
C ILE A 357 -24.62 -22.75 3.70
N LEU A 358 -25.20 -21.54 3.75
CA LEU A 358 -24.60 -20.38 4.40
C LEU A 358 -24.44 -20.63 5.90
N ARG A 359 -23.22 -20.51 6.40
CA ARG A 359 -22.84 -20.69 7.81
C ARG A 359 -22.30 -19.38 8.37
N GLN A 360 -22.60 -19.11 9.64
CA GLN A 360 -22.07 -17.96 10.38
C GLN A 360 -20.95 -18.37 11.33
N TYR A 361 -19.86 -17.60 11.34
CA TYR A 361 -18.71 -17.73 12.23
C TYR A 361 -18.56 -16.47 13.06
N THR A 362 -18.89 -16.56 14.35
CA THR A 362 -18.81 -15.45 15.30
C THR A 362 -17.57 -15.56 16.16
N ASN A 363 -16.75 -14.50 16.21
CA ASN A 363 -15.50 -14.42 16.95
C ASN A 363 -15.44 -13.12 17.75
N LEU A 364 -14.80 -13.14 18.91
CA LEU A 364 -14.52 -11.93 19.71
C LEU A 364 -13.10 -11.47 19.45
N VAL A 365 -12.92 -10.19 19.11
CA VAL A 365 -11.61 -9.58 18.85
C VAL A 365 -11.39 -8.34 19.71
N GLU A 366 -10.16 -8.17 20.19
CA GLU A 366 -9.71 -6.97 20.90
C GLU A 366 -8.87 -6.12 19.94
N ILE A 367 -9.32 -4.90 19.66
CA ILE A 367 -8.54 -3.93 18.90
C ILE A 367 -7.65 -3.17 19.88
N ARG A 368 -6.34 -3.35 19.74
CA ARG A 368 -5.31 -2.59 20.48
C ARG A 368 -4.82 -1.44 19.60
N PRO A 369 -4.59 -0.24 20.18
CA PRO A 369 -4.26 0.95 19.40
C PRO A 369 -2.83 0.89 18.84
N GLY A 370 -2.62 1.54 17.69
CA GLY A 370 -1.31 1.72 17.06
C GLY A 370 -0.66 0.46 16.51
N ARG A 371 -1.42 -0.63 16.33
CA ARG A 371 -0.94 -1.89 15.73
C ARG A 371 -2.00 -2.59 14.88
N THR A 372 -1.53 -3.52 14.07
CA THR A 372 -2.35 -4.56 13.47
C THR A 372 -2.76 -5.56 14.56
N ASN A 373 -4.04 -5.91 14.55
CA ASN A 373 -4.63 -6.95 15.37
C ASN A 373 -5.09 -8.04 14.40
N PHE A 374 -4.65 -9.28 14.60
CA PHE A 374 -4.83 -10.33 13.59
C PHE A 374 -5.74 -11.46 14.09
N VAL A 375 -6.58 -11.99 13.19
CA VAL A 375 -7.44 -13.13 13.46
C VAL A 375 -7.42 -14.15 12.32
N LEU A 376 -7.32 -15.43 12.68
CA LEU A 376 -7.53 -16.56 11.78
C LEU A 376 -8.87 -17.21 12.12
N VAL A 377 -9.78 -17.23 11.14
CA VAL A 377 -11.07 -17.93 11.20
C VAL A 377 -11.00 -19.07 10.18
N GLN A 378 -11.33 -20.29 10.60
CA GLN A 378 -11.33 -21.48 9.73
C GLN A 378 -12.73 -22.10 9.66
N ALA A 379 -13.21 -22.35 8.44
CA ALA A 379 -14.50 -22.95 8.17
C ALA A 379 -14.47 -24.49 8.23
N ASP A 380 -15.64 -25.10 8.47
CA ASP A 380 -15.83 -26.55 8.54
C ASP A 380 -16.05 -27.25 7.18
N PHE A 381 -15.99 -26.49 6.08
CA PHE A 381 -16.32 -26.92 4.72
C PHE A 381 -15.21 -26.63 3.71
N VAL A 382 -15.30 -27.25 2.53
CA VAL A 382 -14.47 -26.95 1.36
C VAL A 382 -15.11 -25.81 0.56
N PHE A 383 -14.36 -24.73 0.35
CA PHE A 383 -14.82 -23.61 -0.48
C PHE A 383 -14.58 -23.89 -1.96
N ILE A 384 -15.57 -23.55 -2.79
CA ILE A 384 -15.46 -23.53 -4.24
C ILE A 384 -15.59 -22.07 -4.68
N PRO A 385 -14.51 -21.43 -5.16
CA PRO A 385 -14.60 -20.07 -5.66
C PRO A 385 -15.58 -19.97 -6.83
N THR A 386 -16.51 -19.03 -6.75
CA THR A 386 -17.25 -18.58 -7.94
C THR A 386 -16.22 -18.11 -8.97
N PRO A 387 -16.24 -18.61 -10.22
CA PRO A 387 -15.30 -18.15 -11.23
C PRO A 387 -15.41 -16.64 -11.42
N THR A 388 -14.30 -15.92 -11.19
CA THR A 388 -14.22 -14.48 -11.48
C THR A 388 -14.67 -14.27 -12.93
N PRO A 389 -15.69 -13.44 -13.20
CA PRO A 389 -16.15 -13.20 -14.57
C PRO A 389 -14.97 -12.72 -15.42
N VAL A 390 -14.61 -13.52 -16.43
CA VAL A 390 -13.66 -13.05 -17.45
C VAL A 390 -14.28 -11.81 -18.07
N PRO A 391 -13.62 -10.63 -18.06
CA PRO A 391 -14.16 -9.44 -18.67
C PRO A 391 -14.46 -9.74 -20.13
N VAL A 392 -15.75 -9.78 -20.49
CA VAL A 392 -16.17 -10.00 -21.86
C VAL A 392 -15.63 -8.82 -22.65
N ASP A 393 -14.77 -9.11 -23.62
CA ASP A 393 -14.27 -8.11 -24.55
C ASP A 393 -15.47 -7.64 -25.38
N THR A 394 -16.05 -6.51 -24.99
CA THR A 394 -17.25 -5.96 -25.62
C THR A 394 -16.86 -5.47 -27.00
N ALA A 395 -17.04 -6.35 -27.99
CA ALA A 395 -16.84 -6.04 -29.40
C ALA A 395 -17.51 -4.70 -29.74
N GLU A 396 -16.82 -3.90 -30.54
CA GLU A 396 -17.19 -2.51 -30.81
C GLU A 396 -18.68 -2.39 -31.19
N PRO A 397 -19.43 -1.41 -30.65
CA PRO A 397 -20.73 -1.07 -31.20
C PRO A 397 -20.52 -0.54 -32.61
N THR A 398 -20.72 -1.39 -33.61
CA THR A 398 -20.59 -1.05 -35.02
C THR A 398 -21.50 0.13 -35.34
N LEU A 399 -20.88 1.28 -35.63
CA LEU A 399 -21.57 2.47 -36.10
C LEU A 399 -22.01 2.26 -37.56
N GLU A 400 -23.03 1.40 -37.74
CA GLU A 400 -23.82 1.40 -38.97
C GLU A 400 -24.58 2.72 -39.03
N ALA A 401 -24.10 3.61 -39.89
CA ALA A 401 -24.69 4.92 -40.10
C ALA A 401 -25.96 4.77 -40.94
N GLU A 402 -27.12 4.70 -40.29
CA GLU A 402 -28.41 4.94 -40.95
C GLU A 402 -28.45 6.39 -41.45
N ALA A 403 -28.22 6.54 -42.75
CA ALA A 403 -28.64 7.69 -43.54
C ALA A 403 -29.89 7.31 -44.34
N GLU A 404 -30.58 8.31 -44.91
CA GLU A 404 -31.96 8.25 -45.46
C GLU A 404 -33.02 8.29 -44.33
N GLU A 405 -34.05 9.14 -44.36
CA GLU A 405 -34.43 10.21 -45.32
C GLU A 405 -34.95 11.46 -44.58
#